data_AF-A0A085UTN3-F1
#
_entry.id   AF-A0A085UTN3-F1
#
_cell.length_a   1.000
_cell.length_b   1.000
_cell.length_c   1.000
_cell.angle_alpha   90.00
_cell.angle_beta   90.00
_cell.angle_gamma   90.00
#
_symmetry.space_group_name_H-M   'P 1'
#
loop_
_entity.id
_entity.type
_entity.pdbx_description
1 polymer ?
#
loop_
_entity_poly.entity_id
_entity_poly.type
_entity_poly.pdbx_seq_one_letter_code
_entity_poly.pdbx_strand_id
1 'polypeptide(L)' 'MLKVAPVPQPFSLETSLLHVAELLSCAAATAYETGDCLNGPKRDLAFSVVHLITMAKTELERSLDHVEER' A
#
# COMPACT_ATOMS: atom_id res chain seq x y z
N MET A 1 13.63 3.19 -39.60
CA MET A 1 12.60 2.52 -38.79
C MET A 1 12.45 3.30 -37.50
N LEU A 2 11.44 4.17 -37.39
CA LEU A 2 11.19 4.89 -36.14
C LEU A 2 10.71 3.91 -35.08
N LYS A 3 11.54 3.66 -34.07
CA LYS A 3 11.13 2.98 -32.84
C LYS A 3 10.18 3.94 -32.12
N VAL A 4 8.87 3.73 -32.33
CA VAL A 4 7.83 4.34 -31.50
C VAL A 4 8.10 3.87 -30.08
N ALA A 5 8.62 4.76 -29.24
CA ALA A 5 8.66 4.53 -27.81
C ALA A 5 7.20 4.36 -27.34
N PRO A 6 6.89 3.41 -26.44
CA PRO A 6 5.56 3.29 -25.90
C PRO A 6 5.21 4.63 -25.26
N VAL A 7 4.11 5.25 -25.71
CA VAL A 7 3.54 6.40 -25.01
C VAL A 7 3.30 5.93 -23.57
N PRO A 8 3.85 6.59 -22.54
CA PRO A 8 3.55 6.23 -21.16
C PRO A 8 2.04 6.34 -21.02
N GLN A 9 1.38 5.19 -20.85
CA GLN A 9 -0.05 5.20 -20.60
C GLN A 9 -0.25 5.92 -19.27
N PRO A 10 -1.13 6.93 -19.20
CA PRO A 10 -1.44 7.55 -17.91
C PRO A 10 -1.90 6.43 -16.99
N PHE A 11 -1.22 6.26 -15.85
CA PHE A 11 -1.64 5.31 -14.83
C PHE A 11 -3.10 5.65 -14.50
N SER A 12 -4.01 4.69 -14.69
CA SER A 12 -5.39 4.88 -14.25
C SER A 12 -5.38 5.10 -12.74
N LEU A 13 -6.41 5.78 -12.24
CA LEU A 13 -6.59 5.93 -10.79
C LEU A 13 -6.60 4.55 -10.13
N GLU A 14 -7.32 3.59 -10.69
CA GLU A 14 -7.38 2.20 -10.26
C GLU A 14 -5.99 1.55 -10.16
N THR A 15 -5.15 1.61 -11.23
CA THR A 15 -3.80 1.04 -11.19
C THR A 15 -2.91 1.73 -10.14
N SER A 16 -3.09 3.05 -9.95
CA SER A 16 -2.35 3.78 -8.90
C SER A 16 -2.77 3.36 -7.50
N LEU A 17 -4.07 3.19 -7.25
CA LEU A 17 -4.60 2.75 -5.95
C LEU A 17 -4.18 1.30 -5.67
N LEU A 18 -4.22 0.40 -6.65
CA LEU A 18 -3.69 -0.96 -6.54
C LEU A 18 -2.19 -0.96 -6.19
N HIS A 19 -1.40 -0.11 -6.84
CA HIS A 19 0.02 0.02 -6.51
C HIS A 19 0.25 0.51 -5.07
N VAL A 20 -0.55 1.46 -4.60
CA VAL A 20 -0.49 1.91 -3.20
C VAL A 20 -0.87 0.78 -2.24
N ALA A 21 -1.86 -0.05 -2.57
CA ALA A 21 -2.26 -1.18 -1.73
C ALA A 21 -1.13 -2.22 -1.56
N GLU A 22 -0.35 -2.46 -2.62
CA GLU A 22 0.85 -3.29 -2.58
C GLU A 22 1.94 -2.67 -1.69
N LEU A 23 2.20 -1.36 -1.84
CA LEU A 23 3.17 -0.65 -0.99
C LEU A 23 2.79 -0.70 0.49
N LEU A 24 1.49 -0.53 0.81
CA LEU A 24 0.99 -0.66 2.18
C LEU A 24 1.19 -2.09 2.72
N SER A 25 1.00 -3.11 1.88
CA SER A 25 1.23 -4.51 2.28
C SER A 25 2.70 -4.77 2.60
N CYS A 26 3.63 -4.25 1.78
CA CYS A 26 5.07 -4.30 2.05
C CYS A 26 5.46 -3.54 3.34
N ALA A 27 4.88 -2.36 3.56
CA ALA A 27 5.11 -1.58 4.77
C ALA A 27 4.62 -2.31 6.03
N ALA A 28 3.46 -2.95 5.97
CA ALA A 28 2.92 -3.75 7.06
C ALA A 28 3.84 -4.93 7.41
N ALA A 29 4.31 -5.68 6.41
CA ALA A 29 5.25 -6.78 6.61
C ALA A 29 6.55 -6.29 7.25
N THR A 30 7.10 -5.18 6.75
CA THR A 30 8.34 -4.57 7.29
C THR A 30 8.16 -4.15 8.76
N ALA A 31 7.04 -3.48 9.08
CA ALA A 31 6.76 -3.04 10.45
C ALA A 31 6.51 -4.24 11.39
N TYR A 32 5.88 -5.30 10.88
CA TYR A 32 5.65 -6.53 11.63
C TYR A 32 6.95 -7.25 11.96
N GLU A 33 7.80 -7.51 10.96
CA GLU A 33 9.12 -8.13 11.14
C GLU A 33 10.02 -7.30 12.07
N THR A 34 9.95 -5.96 11.95
CA THR A 34 10.64 -5.04 12.87
C THR A 34 10.13 -5.22 14.30
N GLY A 35 8.81 -5.31 14.49
CA GLY A 35 8.19 -5.55 15.79
C GLY A 35 8.60 -6.89 16.41
N ASP A 36 8.71 -7.94 15.60
CA ASP A 36 9.12 -9.28 16.04
C ASP A 36 10.56 -9.29 16.59
N CYS A 37 11.43 -8.44 16.05
CA CYS A 37 12.80 -8.23 16.53
C CYS A 37 12.91 -7.33 17.78
N LEU A 38 11.79 -6.76 18.26
CA LEU A 38 11.75 -5.78 19.34
C LEU A 38 11.00 -6.31 20.58
N ASN A 39 11.17 -5.62 21.72
CA ASN A 39 10.50 -5.94 22.97
C ASN A 39 9.99 -4.68 23.68
N GLY A 40 8.98 -4.85 24.54
CA GLY A 40 8.39 -3.78 25.34
C GLY A 40 7.81 -2.65 24.48
N PRO A 41 7.90 -1.38 24.94
CA PRO A 41 7.24 -0.25 24.28
C PRO A 41 7.62 -0.04 22.81
N LYS A 42 8.82 -0.46 22.38
CA LYS A 42 9.24 -0.35 20.98
C LYS A 42 8.51 -1.33 20.07
N ARG A 43 8.22 -2.54 20.57
CA ARG A 43 7.38 -3.51 19.86
C ARG A 43 5.94 -3.01 19.76
N ASP A 44 5.41 -2.48 20.86
CA ASP A 44 4.06 -1.93 20.89
C ASP A 44 3.90 -0.77 19.88
N LEU A 45 4.92 0.08 19.76
CA LEU A 45 4.97 1.13 18.75
C LEU A 45 5.01 0.56 17.32
N ALA A 46 5.85 -0.43 17.05
CA ALA A 46 5.93 -1.07 15.73
C ALA A 46 4.59 -1.72 15.32
N PHE A 47 3.93 -2.41 16.24
CA PHE A 47 2.60 -2.99 15.98
C PHE A 47 1.50 -1.94 15.87
N SER A 48 1.63 -0.79 16.54
CA SER A 48 0.73 0.35 16.30
C SER A 48 0.86 0.86 14.86
N VAL A 49 2.08 0.89 14.30
CA VAL A 49 2.29 1.23 12.88
C VAL A 49 1.63 0.20 11.96
N VAL A 50 1.75 -1.10 12.23
CA VAL A 50 1.03 -2.15 11.48
C VAL A 50 -0.47 -1.89 11.47
N HIS A 51 -1.05 -1.57 12.64
CA HIS A 51 -2.47 -1.26 12.75
C HIS A 51 -2.88 -0.05 11.89
N LEU A 52 -2.11 1.04 11.95
CA LEU A 52 -2.35 2.24 11.15
C LEU A 52 -2.28 1.95 9.64
N ILE A 53 -1.33 1.12 9.21
CA ILE A 53 -1.20 0.70 7.81
C ILE A 53 -2.41 -0.12 7.37
N THR A 54 -2.89 -1.04 8.21
CA THR A 54 -4.10 -1.82 7.93
C THR A 54 -5.33 -0.91 7.78
N MET A 55 -5.48 0.09 8.67
CA MET A 55 -6.57 1.07 8.53
C MET A 55 -6.48 1.86 7.23
N ALA A 56 -5.28 2.35 6.88
CA ALA A 56 -5.06 3.07 5.64
C ALA A 56 -5.41 2.21 4.41
N LYS A 57 -5.06 0.91 4.44
CA LYS A 57 -5.39 -0.04 3.38
C LYS A 57 -6.91 -0.24 3.26
N THR A 58 -7.64 -0.36 4.36
CA THR A 58 -9.10 -0.46 4.33
C THR A 58 -9.77 0.77 3.71
N GLU A 59 -9.32 1.99 4.02
CA GLU A 59 -9.87 3.19 3.38
C GLU A 59 -9.53 3.28 1.89
N LEU A 60 -8.35 2.77 1.51
CA LEU A 60 -7.93 2.67 0.11
C LEU A 60 -8.78 1.67 -0.68
N GLU A 61 -9.03 0.48 -0.12
CA GLU A 61 -9.87 -0.56 -0.72
C GLU A 61 -11.30 -0.03 -0.96
N ARG A 62 -11.89 0.68 0.01
CA ARG A 62 -13.19 1.36 -0.18
C ARG A 62 -13.15 2.39 -1.31
N SER A 63 -12.03 3.11 -1.45
CA SER A 63 -11.86 4.08 -2.53
C SER A 63 -11.76 3.40 -3.89
N LEU A 64 -11.22 2.18 -3.94
CA LEU A 64 -11.12 1.37 -5.15
C LEU A 64 -12.49 0.83 -5.58
N ASP A 65 -13.32 0.35 -4.64
CA ASP A 65 -14.69 -0.11 -4.91
C ASP A 65 -15.50 0.99 -5.63
N HIS A 66 -15.35 2.25 -5.20
CA HIS A 66 -15.99 3.40 -5.84
C HIS A 66 -15.46 3.74 -7.25
N VAL A 67 -14.25 3.31 -7.58
CA VAL A 67 -13.66 3.49 -8.93
C VAL A 67 -14.13 2.39 -9.88
N GLU A 68 -14.30 1.16 -9.39
CA GLU A 68 -14.79 0.02 -10.19
C GLU A 68 -16.29 0.13 -10.53
N GLU A 69 -17.09 0.83 -9.72
CA GLU A 69 -18.52 1.05 -9.96
C GLU A 69 -18.82 2.05 -11.11
N ARG A 70 -17.81 2.75 -11.66
CA ARG A 70 -17.96 3.83 -12.65
C ARG A 70 -17.66 3.41 -14.08
#